data_AF-A0A7X9IQA5-F1
#
_entry.id   AF-A0A7X9IQA5-F1
#
_cell.length_a   1.000
_cell.length_b   1.000
_cell.length_c   1.000
_cell.angle_alpha   90.00
_cell.angle_beta   90.00
_cell.angle_gamma   90.00
#
_symmetry.space_group_name_H-M   'P 1'
#
loop_
_entity.id
_entity.type
_entity.pdbx_description
1 polymer ?
#
loop_
_entity_poly.entity_id
_entity_poly.type
_entity_poly.pdbx_seq_one_letter_code
_entity_poly.pdbx_strand_id
1 'polypeptide(L)'
;MKKNIKLRILLILLFFTFILSSCELFTLSFSSGTSLYNRFFFEGCKIYGQDGVYLGLITGNYYHPESIFNKYGIYGNQYSLTSIFNPNSKYGSKSSAYSAFCNYAAFPPKIFKNGSFIRYLTTNTMRYPFITPYQLIELFKQD
;
A
#
# COMPACT_ATOMS: atom_id res chain seq x y z
N MET A 1 -27.86 -37.29 -36.96
CA MET A 1 -27.35 -37.51 -35.58
C MET A 1 -26.16 -36.64 -35.16
N LYS A 2 -25.07 -36.50 -35.95
CA LYS A 2 -23.86 -35.74 -35.53
C LYS A 2 -24.04 -34.23 -35.27
N LYS A 3 -25.00 -33.56 -35.93
CA LYS A 3 -25.25 -32.10 -35.80
C LYS A 3 -25.80 -31.71 -34.42
N ASN A 4 -26.62 -32.57 -33.81
CA ASN A 4 -27.22 -32.32 -32.49
C ASN A 4 -26.19 -32.48 -31.35
N ILE A 5 -25.18 -33.33 -31.54
CA ILE A 5 -24.08 -33.51 -30.55
C ILE A 5 -23.15 -32.30 -30.56
N LYS A 6 -22.77 -31.79 -31.75
CA LYS A 6 -21.97 -30.56 -31.87
C LYS A 6 -22.66 -29.35 -31.24
N LEU A 7 -23.98 -29.21 -31.43
CA LEU A 7 -24.74 -28.11 -30.85
C LEU A 7 -24.80 -28.19 -29.32
N ARG A 8 -24.96 -29.39 -28.75
CA ARG A 8 -24.97 -29.61 -27.30
C ARG A 8 -23.60 -29.31 -26.66
N ILE A 9 -22.51 -29.71 -27.30
CA ILE A 9 -21.14 -29.39 -26.84
C ILE A 9 -20.90 -27.88 -26.88
N LEU A 10 -21.32 -27.20 -27.96
CA LEU A 10 -21.16 -25.74 -28.09
C LEU A 10 -21.91 -24.98 -26.98
N LEU A 11 -23.13 -25.41 -26.63
CA LEU A 11 -23.92 -24.77 -25.56
C LEU A 11 -23.29 -24.97 -24.17
N ILE A 12 -22.71 -26.14 -23.90
CA ILE A 12 -21.99 -26.41 -22.64
C ILE A 12 -20.73 -25.54 -22.54
N LEU A 13 -19.99 -25.38 -23.64
CA LEU A 13 -18.82 -24.51 -23.66
C LEU A 13 -19.20 -23.05 -23.41
N LEU A 14 -20.27 -22.55 -24.03
CA LEU A 14 -20.76 -21.18 -23.82
C LEU A 14 -21.20 -20.94 -22.36
N PHE A 15 -21.88 -21.90 -21.76
CA PHE A 15 -22.28 -21.83 -20.36
C PHE A 15 -21.08 -21.82 -19.41
N PHE A 16 -20.08 -22.67 -19.68
CA PHE A 16 -18.84 -22.69 -18.89
C PHE A 16 -18.05 -21.38 -19.00
N THR A 17 -17.97 -20.79 -20.20
CA THR A 17 -17.34 -19.47 -20.39
C THR A 17 -18.10 -18.34 -19.70
N PHE A 18 -19.43 -18.42 -19.63
CA PHE A 18 -20.25 -17.43 -18.92
C PHE A 18 -20.06 -17.50 -17.39
N ILE A 19 -19.95 -18.72 -16.85
CA ILE A 19 -19.65 -18.92 -15.42
C ILE A 19 -18.24 -18.41 -15.08
N LEU A 20 -17.25 -18.69 -15.93
CA LEU A 20 -15.88 -18.20 -15.73
C LEU A 20 -15.82 -16.66 -15.74
N SER A 21 -16.46 -16.02 -16.73
CA SER A 21 -16.48 -14.56 -16.85
C SER A 21 -17.21 -13.87 -15.68
N SER A 22 -18.30 -14.46 -15.18
CA SER A 22 -19.00 -13.93 -14.00
C SER A 22 -18.22 -14.12 -12.68
N CYS A 23 -17.41 -15.16 -12.57
CA CYS A 23 -16.52 -15.38 -11.42
C CYS A 23 -15.39 -14.32 -11.34
N GLU A 24 -14.79 -13.97 -12.49
CA GLU A 24 -13.78 -12.90 -12.57
C GLU A 24 -14.35 -11.55 -12.12
N LEU A 25 -15.58 -11.22 -12.54
CA LEU A 25 -16.24 -9.97 -12.12
C LEU A 25 -16.55 -9.92 -10.62
N PHE A 26 -16.95 -11.04 -10.02
CA PHE A 26 -17.24 -11.11 -8.59
C PHE A 26 -15.97 -10.94 -7.73
N THR A 27 -14.88 -11.61 -8.09
CA THR A 27 -13.60 -11.51 -7.37
C THR A 27 -12.99 -10.10 -7.46
N LEU A 28 -13.13 -9.41 -8.59
CA LEU A 28 -12.67 -8.03 -8.77
C LEU A 28 -13.39 -7.03 -7.85
N SER A 29 -14.70 -7.18 -7.68
CA SER A 29 -15.50 -6.30 -6.81
C SER A 29 -15.15 -6.43 -5.32
N PHE A 30 -14.76 -7.62 -4.86
CA PHE A 30 -14.30 -7.83 -3.50
C PHE A 30 -12.90 -7.24 -3.28
N SER A 31 -11.99 -7.45 -4.23
CA SER A 31 -10.63 -6.92 -4.17
C SER A 31 -10.60 -5.39 -4.07
N SER A 32 -11.36 -4.69 -4.91
CA SER A 32 -11.45 -3.21 -4.88
C SER A 32 -12.09 -2.69 -3.59
N GLY A 33 -13.07 -3.40 -3.02
CA GLY A 33 -13.65 -3.06 -1.73
C GLY A 33 -12.63 -3.10 -0.58
N THR A 34 -11.75 -4.12 -0.56
CA THR A 34 -10.71 -4.23 0.47
C THR A 34 -9.61 -3.18 0.33
N SER A 35 -9.19 -2.85 -0.89
CA SER A 35 -8.15 -1.83 -1.12
C SER A 35 -8.64 -0.43 -0.73
N LEU A 36 -9.89 -0.08 -1.07
CA LEU A 36 -10.50 1.19 -0.68
C LEU A 36 -10.63 1.29 0.84
N TYR A 37 -11.12 0.25 1.52
CA TYR A 37 -11.19 0.23 2.99
C TYR A 37 -9.82 0.46 3.63
N ASN A 38 -8.78 -0.24 3.15
CA ASN A 38 -7.42 -0.08 3.65
C ASN A 38 -6.88 1.34 3.39
N ARG A 39 -7.15 1.93 2.23
CA ARG A 39 -6.80 3.33 1.94
C ARG A 39 -7.47 4.28 2.93
N PHE A 40 -8.79 4.16 3.14
CA PHE A 40 -9.54 4.98 4.09
C PHE A 40 -9.05 4.81 5.54
N PHE A 41 -8.65 3.59 5.91
CA PHE A 41 -8.08 3.32 7.23
C PHE A 41 -6.81 4.15 7.48
N PHE A 42 -5.90 4.21 6.50
CA PHE A 42 -4.63 4.94 6.60
C PHE A 42 -4.72 6.44 6.30
N GLU A 43 -5.80 6.93 5.66
CA GLU A 43 -6.00 8.35 5.38
C GLU A 43 -5.93 9.19 6.67
N GLY A 44 -5.11 10.24 6.70
CA GLY A 44 -4.92 11.10 7.87
C GLY A 44 -4.01 10.52 8.96
N CYS A 45 -3.42 9.33 8.77
CA CYS A 45 -2.41 8.81 9.68
C CYS A 45 -1.11 9.63 9.64
N LYS A 46 -0.39 9.67 10.76
CA LYS A 46 0.89 10.35 10.89
C LYS A 46 2.02 9.35 11.07
N ILE A 47 3.18 9.64 10.47
CA ILE A 47 4.38 8.80 10.58
C ILE A 47 5.39 9.50 11.47
N TYR A 48 5.99 8.73 12.38
CA TYR A 48 7.08 9.18 13.23
C TYR A 48 8.22 8.17 13.22
N GLY A 49 9.45 8.66 13.22
CA GLY A 49 10.62 7.87 13.58
C GLY A 49 10.52 7.44 15.06
N GLN A 50 11.19 6.34 15.43
CA GLN A 50 11.20 5.91 16.84
C GLN A 50 12.01 6.84 17.75
N ASP A 51 12.79 7.72 17.15
CA ASP A 51 13.48 8.84 17.78
C ASP A 51 12.57 10.09 17.95
N GLY A 52 11.28 9.99 17.63
CA GLY A 52 10.29 11.05 17.82
C GLY A 52 10.20 12.06 16.68
N VAL A 53 11.03 11.92 15.63
CA VAL A 53 11.01 12.83 14.48
C VAL A 53 9.73 12.60 13.67
N TYR A 54 9.02 13.67 13.34
CA TYR A 54 7.86 13.60 12.45
C TYR A 54 8.30 13.39 10.99
N LEU A 55 7.67 12.44 10.31
CA LEU A 55 8.03 11.99 8.96
C LEU A 55 6.88 12.17 7.94
N GLY A 56 5.81 12.88 8.33
CA GLY A 56 4.75 13.30 7.41
C GLY A 56 3.39 12.66 7.64
N LEU A 57 2.45 13.09 6.80
CA LEU A 57 1.04 12.74 6.79
C LEU A 57 0.77 11.75 5.65
N ILE A 58 0.04 10.68 5.96
CA ILE A 58 -0.51 9.77 4.96
C ILE A 58 -1.83 10.38 4.49
N THR A 59 -1.87 10.91 3.27
CA THR A 59 -3.10 11.46 2.69
C THR A 59 -3.12 11.29 1.17
N GLY A 60 -4.31 11.01 0.63
CA GLY A 60 -4.56 11.01 -0.80
C GLY A 60 -4.44 12.38 -1.47
N ASN A 61 -4.30 13.47 -0.70
CA ASN A 61 -3.97 14.79 -1.24
C ASN A 61 -2.45 14.92 -1.46
N TYR A 62 -2.01 14.68 -2.70
CA TYR A 62 -0.61 14.76 -3.13
C TYR A 62 -0.01 16.17 -3.09
N TYR A 63 -0.85 17.21 -2.95
CA TYR A 63 -0.39 18.60 -2.86
C TYR A 63 -0.37 19.12 -1.43
N HIS A 64 -0.88 18.34 -0.47
CA HIS A 64 -0.83 18.74 0.93
C HIS A 64 0.65 18.90 1.36
N PRO A 65 1.01 20.00 2.05
CA PRO A 65 2.40 20.30 2.39
C PRO A 65 3.06 19.22 3.26
N GLU A 66 2.27 18.56 4.09
CA GLU A 66 2.76 17.47 4.96
C GLU A 66 2.66 16.07 4.33
N SER A 67 2.08 15.93 3.13
CA SER A 67 1.84 14.60 2.55
C SER A 67 3.16 13.90 2.22
N ILE A 68 3.29 12.63 2.63
CA ILE A 68 4.41 11.78 2.19
C ILE A 68 4.37 11.51 0.69
N PHE A 69 3.22 11.70 0.04
CA PHE A 69 3.10 11.51 -1.41
C PHE A 69 3.34 12.82 -2.19
N ASN A 70 3.54 13.95 -1.49
CA ASN A 70 3.92 15.20 -2.12
C ASN A 70 5.43 15.19 -2.45
N LYS A 71 5.73 14.86 -3.70
CA LYS A 71 7.10 14.84 -4.26
C LYS A 71 7.82 16.19 -4.23
N TYR A 72 7.08 17.29 -4.07
CA TYR A 72 7.63 18.64 -3.91
C TYR A 72 7.62 19.11 -2.44
N GLY A 73 6.99 18.34 -1.54
CA GLY A 73 6.89 18.63 -0.11
C GLY A 73 8.06 18.08 0.69
N ILE A 74 8.17 18.53 1.94
CA ILE A 74 9.29 18.17 2.84
C ILE A 74 9.31 16.68 3.14
N TYR A 75 8.16 16.03 3.28
CA TYR A 75 8.08 14.63 3.74
C TYR A 75 7.95 13.61 2.61
N GLY A 76 7.64 14.05 1.39
CA GLY A 76 7.51 13.16 0.22
C GLY A 76 8.62 13.30 -0.81
N ASN A 77 9.36 14.41 -0.82
CA ASN A 77 10.47 14.60 -1.74
C ASN A 77 11.63 13.61 -1.46
N GLN A 78 12.19 13.02 -2.52
CA GLN A 78 13.32 12.11 -2.49
C GLN A 78 14.66 12.74 -2.03
N TYR A 79 14.73 14.06 -1.88
CA TYR A 79 15.96 14.74 -1.42
C TYR A 79 15.91 15.17 0.06
N SER A 80 14.75 15.07 0.71
CA SER A 80 14.60 15.53 2.10
C SER A 80 15.14 14.51 3.11
N LEU A 81 15.81 14.98 4.17
CA LEU A 81 16.33 14.13 5.24
C LEU A 81 15.23 13.50 6.13
N THR A 82 14.02 14.06 6.12
CA THR A 82 12.86 13.51 6.86
C THR A 82 11.93 12.67 5.98
N SER A 83 12.21 12.58 4.67
CA SER A 83 11.43 11.75 3.75
C SER A 83 11.85 10.29 3.85
N ILE A 84 10.86 9.40 3.99
CA ILE A 84 11.05 7.95 3.88
C ILE A 84 11.42 7.53 2.46
N PHE A 85 11.15 8.37 1.46
CA PHE A 85 11.45 8.10 0.05
C PHE A 85 12.82 8.63 -0.40
N ASN A 86 13.59 9.23 0.51
CA ASN A 86 14.98 9.59 0.24
C ASN A 86 15.92 8.41 0.56
N PRO A 87 16.57 7.78 -0.43
CA PRO A 87 17.44 6.62 -0.22
C PRO A 87 18.72 6.96 0.57
N ASN A 88 19.06 8.24 0.70
CA ASN A 88 20.20 8.72 1.47
C ASN A 88 19.80 9.21 2.87
N SER A 89 18.50 9.23 3.21
CA SER A 89 18.05 9.65 4.53
C SER A 89 18.13 8.52 5.55
N LYS A 90 18.12 8.90 6.84
CA LYS A 90 18.03 7.96 7.97
C LYS A 90 16.78 7.06 7.88
N TYR A 91 15.70 7.53 7.28
CA TYR A 91 14.39 6.85 7.26
C TYR A 91 14.07 6.14 5.93
N GLY A 92 14.81 6.42 4.86
CA GLY A 92 14.63 5.79 3.54
C GLY A 92 15.79 4.92 3.06
N SER A 93 16.96 4.97 3.71
CA SER A 93 18.14 4.18 3.36
C SER A 93 17.93 2.67 3.50
N LYS A 94 18.54 1.86 2.63
CA LYS A 94 18.46 0.38 2.72
C LYS A 94 19.25 -0.22 3.88
N SER A 95 20.11 0.55 4.55
CA SER A 95 21.02 0.07 5.59
C SER A 95 20.80 0.68 6.97
N SER A 96 20.00 1.74 7.08
CA SER A 96 19.74 2.39 8.36
C SER A 96 18.82 1.54 9.26
N ALA A 97 19.17 1.46 10.54
CA ALA A 97 18.35 0.83 11.57
C ALA A 97 16.98 1.52 11.75
N TYR A 98 16.83 2.77 11.32
CA TYR A 98 15.60 3.56 11.42
C TYR A 98 14.79 3.62 10.13
N SER A 99 15.19 2.84 9.12
CA SER A 99 14.59 2.95 7.79
C SER A 99 13.33 2.13 7.60
N ALA A 100 12.42 2.67 6.80
CA ALA A 100 11.28 1.95 6.27
C ALA A 100 11.65 0.90 5.21
N PHE A 101 12.81 1.04 4.55
CA PHE A 101 13.26 0.19 3.44
C PHE A 101 14.43 -0.75 3.79
N CYS A 102 14.78 -0.88 5.08
CA CYS A 102 15.79 -1.83 5.54
C CYS A 102 15.12 -3.08 6.12
N ASN A 103 15.38 -4.25 5.51
CA ASN A 103 14.83 -5.55 5.94
C ASN A 103 15.27 -5.97 7.35
N TYR A 104 16.30 -5.32 7.89
CA TYR A 104 16.85 -5.58 9.22
C TYR A 104 16.74 -4.36 10.15
N ALA A 105 15.88 -3.39 9.82
CA ALA A 105 15.67 -2.19 10.63
C ALA A 105 15.33 -2.57 12.08
N ALA A 106 16.12 -2.08 13.03
CA ALA A 106 15.89 -2.29 14.45
C ALA A 106 14.81 -1.35 15.02
N PHE A 107 14.73 -0.14 14.47
CA PHE A 107 13.89 0.95 14.95
C PHE A 107 13.09 1.59 13.81
N PRO A 108 12.34 0.81 13.01
CA PRO A 108 11.64 1.36 11.86
C PRO A 108 10.56 2.38 12.25
N PRO A 109 10.16 3.27 11.32
CA PRO A 109 9.11 4.25 11.57
C PRO A 109 7.79 3.61 12.02
N LYS A 110 7.00 4.39 12.76
CA LYS A 110 5.70 4.01 13.31
C LYS A 110 4.60 4.86 12.70
N ILE A 111 3.46 4.24 12.44
CA ILE A 111 2.24 4.88 11.96
C ILE A 111 1.27 5.04 13.14
N PHE A 112 0.73 6.24 13.27
CA PHE A 112 -0.25 6.60 14.30
C PHE A 112 -1.55 7.10 13.67
N LYS A 113 -2.68 6.71 14.24
CA LYS A 113 -4.01 7.28 13.95
C LYS A 113 -4.53 7.90 15.24
N ASN A 114 -4.88 9.18 15.18
CA ASN A 114 -5.44 9.90 16.34
C ASN A 114 -4.58 9.77 17.62
N GLY A 115 -3.25 9.73 17.47
CA GLY A 115 -2.31 9.59 18.58
C GLY A 115 -2.04 8.14 19.04
N SER A 116 -2.82 7.16 18.58
CA SER A 116 -2.62 5.75 18.90
C SER A 116 -1.73 5.06 17.88
N PHE A 117 -0.79 4.24 18.35
CA PHE A 117 0.06 3.41 17.48
C PHE A 117 -0.79 2.35 16.76
N ILE A 118 -0.52 2.17 15.47
CA ILE A 118 -1.26 1.24 14.61
C ILE A 118 -0.33 0.14 14.09
N ARG A 119 0.74 0.52 13.38
CA ARG A 119 1.69 -0.39 12.72
C ARG A 119 3.07 0.23 12.57
N TYR A 120 4.08 -0.62 12.45
CA TYR A 120 5.38 -0.23 11.91
C TYR A 120 5.31 -0.07 10.39
N LEU A 121 5.98 0.95 9.85
CA LEU A 121 6.18 1.14 8.42
C LEU A 121 7.56 0.60 8.05
N THR A 122 7.62 -0.62 7.53
CA THR A 122 8.91 -1.28 7.28
C THR A 122 8.84 -2.47 6.33
N THR A 123 9.94 -2.75 5.65
CA THR A 123 10.18 -4.03 4.95
C THR A 123 10.69 -5.13 5.88
N ASN A 124 11.06 -4.84 7.12
CA ASN A 124 11.39 -5.84 8.13
C ASN A 124 10.12 -6.53 8.65
N THR A 125 9.80 -7.70 8.08
CA THR A 125 8.58 -8.46 8.39
C THR A 125 8.53 -9.03 9.81
N MET A 126 9.64 -9.00 10.55
CA MET A 126 9.68 -9.43 11.96
C MET A 126 9.08 -8.38 12.91
N ARG A 127 8.80 -7.15 12.43
CA ARG A 127 8.31 -6.03 13.24
C ARG A 127 6.78 -5.97 13.26
N TYR A 128 6.14 -6.98 13.84
CA TYR A 128 4.68 -7.02 13.90
C TYR A 128 4.10 -6.01 14.92
N PRO A 129 2.95 -5.37 14.63
CA PRO A 129 2.25 -5.36 13.35
C PRO A 129 2.91 -4.39 12.36
N PHE A 130 3.07 -4.78 11.08
CA PHE A 130 3.70 -3.94 10.05
C PHE A 130 2.83 -3.72 8.81
N ILE A 131 3.17 -2.69 8.05
CA ILE A 131 2.83 -2.51 6.65
C ILE A 131 4.11 -2.12 5.91
N THR A 132 4.31 -2.67 4.72
CA THR A 132 5.48 -2.30 3.91
C THR A 132 5.26 -0.96 3.20
N PRO A 133 6.31 -0.17 2.92
CA PRO A 133 6.18 1.04 2.12
C PRO A 133 5.58 0.78 0.74
N TYR A 134 5.86 -0.38 0.15
CA TYR A 134 5.31 -0.78 -1.14
C TYR A 134 3.79 -0.95 -1.10
N GLN A 135 3.27 -1.66 -0.11
CA GLN A 135 1.82 -1.79 0.12
C GLN A 135 1.17 -0.42 0.35
N LEU A 136 1.83 0.45 1.12
CA LEU A 136 1.30 1.79 1.37
C LEU A 136 1.25 2.63 0.10
N ILE A 137 2.29 2.59 -0.75
CA ILE A 137 2.28 3.27 -2.06
C ILE A 137 1.15 2.73 -2.94
N GLU A 138 0.98 1.42 -2.99
CA GLU A 138 -0.06 0.77 -3.79
C GLU A 138 -1.47 1.22 -3.39
N LEU A 139 -1.75 1.32 -2.08
CA LEU A 139 -3.05 1.80 -1.58
C LEU A 139 -3.37 3.25 -1.98
N PHE A 140 -2.34 4.06 -2.24
CA PHE A 140 -2.51 5.49 -2.50
C PHE A 140 -2.27 5.88 -3.95
N LYS A 141 -1.81 4.97 -4.80
CA LYS A 141 -1.55 5.19 -6.22
C LYS A 141 -2.77 5.84 -6.88
N GLN A 142 -2.56 6.89 -7.66
CA GLN A 142 -3.61 7.47 -8.48
C GLN A 142 -3.80 6.57 -9.71
N ASP A 143 -5.06 6.28 -10.04
CA ASP A 143 -5.45 5.64 -11.30
C ASP A 143 -5.21 6.58 -12.48
#